data_AF-A0A8S3K9V1-F1
#
_entry.id   AF-A0A8S3K9V1-F1
#
_cell.length_a   1.000
_cell.length_b   1.000
_cell.length_c   1.000
_cell.angle_alpha   90.00
_cell.angle_beta   90.00
_cell.angle_gamma   90.00
#
_symmetry.space_group_name_H-M   'P 1'
#
loop_
_entity.id
_entity.type
_entity.pdbx_description
1 polymer ?
#
loop_
_entity_poly.entity_id
_entity_poly.type
_entity_poly.pdbx_seq_one_letter_code
_entity_poly.pdbx_strand_id
1 'polypeptide(L)' 'MLQTNQIRSSNAPWSSSVIIHKKKDGGIRFLVDCRKLNSVTKKDSFPQPTTEELLHRLGGHCFY' A
#
# COMPACT_ATOMS: atom_id res chain seq x y z
N MET A 1 -3.80 5.52 -14.45
CA MET A 1 -4.64 4.45 -13.83
C MET A 1 -5.61 3.83 -14.84
N LEU A 2 -6.50 4.59 -15.49
CA LEU A 2 -7.38 4.03 -16.54
C LEU A 2 -6.61 3.57 -17.78
N GLN A 3 -5.79 4.44 -18.38
CA GLN A 3 -4.97 4.10 -19.56
C GLN A 3 -3.94 2.99 -19.26
N THR A 4 -3.48 2.90 -18.01
CA THR A 4 -2.54 1.88 -17.55
C THR A 4 -3.24 0.60 -17.08
N ASN A 5 -4.55 0.47 -17.29
CA ASN A 5 -5.38 -0.69 -16.92
C ASN A 5 -5.30 -1.12 -15.44
N GLN A 6 -4.99 -0.19 -14.54
CA GLN A 6 -4.95 -0.45 -13.09
C GLN A 6 -6.35 -0.34 -12.44
N ILE A 7 -7.26 0.43 -13.04
CA ILE A 7 -8.65 0.60 -12.59
C ILE A 7 -9.60 0.53 -13.77
N ARG A 8 -10.88 0.30 -13.48
CA ARG A 8 -11.99 0.33 -14.43
C ARG A 8 -13.20 1.02 -13.81
N SER A 9 -14.12 1.49 -14.65
CA SER A 9 -15.45 1.93 -14.18
C SER A 9 -16.17 0.76 -13.48
N SER A 10 -16.90 1.06 -12.42
CA SER A 10 -17.57 0.07 -11.58
C SER A 10 -18.87 0.64 -11.03
N ASN A 11 -19.92 -0.18 -11.03
CA ASN A 11 -21.22 0.10 -10.39
C ASN A 11 -21.38 -0.70 -9.10
N ALA A 12 -20.31 -0.81 -8.30
CA ALA A 12 -20.33 -1.58 -7.07
C ALA A 12 -21.24 -0.94 -6.01
N PRO A 13 -21.90 -1.74 -5.17
CA PRO A 13 -22.70 -1.23 -4.04
C PRO A 13 -21.85 -0.60 -2.93
N TRP A 14 -20.52 -0.72 -3.03
CA TRP A 14 -19.55 -0.20 -2.06
C TRP A 14 -18.66 0.82 -2.76
N SER A 15 -18.38 1.90 -2.06
CA SER A 15 -17.43 2.92 -2.48
C SER A 15 -16.61 3.41 -1.30
N SER A 16 -15.48 4.04 -1.58
CA SER A 16 -14.64 4.70 -0.59
C SER A 16 -14.25 6.06 -1.13
N SER A 17 -14.11 7.04 -0.24
CA SER A 17 -13.74 8.40 -0.64
C SER A 17 -12.29 8.44 -1.14
N VAL A 18 -12.01 9.45 -1.95
CA VAL A 18 -10.68 9.73 -2.50
C VAL A 18 -10.15 11.00 -1.84
N ILE A 19 -8.88 10.97 -1.46
CA ILE A 19 -8.15 12.08 -0.86
C ILE A 19 -6.99 12.43 -1.78
N ILE A 20 -6.84 13.72 -2.08
CA ILE A 20 -5.74 14.23 -2.89
C ILE A 20 -4.73 14.90 -1.96
N HIS A 21 -3.48 14.48 -2.04
CA HIS A 21 -2.40 15.05 -1.25
C HIS A 21 -1.23 15.50 -2.13
N LYS A 22 -0.64 16.65 -1.81
CA LYS A 22 0.57 17.14 -2.50
C LYS A 22 1.81 16.54 -1.83
N LYS A 23 2.67 15.92 -2.63
CA LYS A 23 4.00 15.47 -2.20
C LYS A 23 4.91 16.66 -1.97
N LYS A 24 5.99 16.44 -1.21
CA LYS A 24 7.08 17.40 -1.04
C LYS A 24 7.79 17.73 -2.36
N ASP A 25 7.85 16.78 -3.28
CA ASP A 25 8.44 16.95 -4.62
C ASP A 25 7.51 17.71 -5.61
N GLY A 26 6.35 18.19 -5.15
CA GLY A 26 5.36 18.89 -5.99
C GLY A 26 4.40 17.96 -6.74
N GLY A 27 4.64 16.65 -6.76
CA GLY A 27 3.74 15.67 -7.33
C GLY A 27 2.44 15.51 -6.53
N ILE A 28 1.45 14.83 -7.11
CA ILE A 28 0.17 14.56 -6.46
C ILE A 28 0.10 13.06 -6.09
N ARG A 29 -0.38 12.77 -4.87
CA ARG A 29 -0.80 11.43 -4.46
C ARG A 29 -2.31 11.36 -4.46
N PHE A 30 -2.83 10.35 -5.15
CA PHE A 30 -4.21 9.94 -5.08
C PHE A 30 -4.32 8.83 -4.03
N LEU A 31 -5.04 9.09 -2.94
CA LEU A 31 -5.25 8.14 -1.84
C LEU A 31 -6.71 7.73 -1.78
N VAL A 32 -6.97 6.46 -1.48
CA VAL A 32 -8.32 5.94 -1.22
C VAL A 32 -8.46 5.70 0.28
N ASP A 33 -9.51 6.22 0.90
CA ASP A 33 -9.78 6.00 2.33
C ASP A 33 -10.39 4.61 2.57
N CYS A 34 -9.53 3.60 2.69
CA CYS A 34 -9.93 2.22 2.92
C CYS A 34 -10.17 1.89 4.40
N ARG A 35 -10.27 2.85 5.33
CA ARG A 35 -10.36 2.55 6.77
C ARG A 35 -11.56 1.67 7.13
N LYS A 36 -12.76 2.01 6.61
CA LYS A 36 -13.98 1.21 6.84
C LYS A 36 -13.91 -0.17 6.17
N LEU A 37 -13.24 -0.26 5.02
CA LEU A 37 -13.01 -1.54 4.36
C LEU A 37 -12.07 -2.42 5.21
N ASN A 38 -10.97 -1.86 5.68
CA ASN A 38 -9.97 -2.57 6.49
C ASN A 38 -10.53 -3.07 7.82
N SER A 39 -11.56 -2.42 8.40
CA SER A 39 -12.19 -2.88 9.64
C SER A 39 -13.11 -4.09 9.44
N VAL A 40 -13.63 -4.31 8.24
CA VAL A 40 -14.53 -5.45 7.93
C VAL A 40 -13.80 -6.60 7.25
N THR A 41 -12.64 -6.34 6.65
CA THR A 41 -11.81 -7.36 6.00
C THR A 41 -11.03 -8.17 7.04
N LYS A 42 -11.04 -9.50 6.92
CA LYS A 42 -10.21 -10.39 7.73
C LYS A 42 -8.73 -10.08 7.47
N LYS A 43 -7.99 -9.74 8.52
CA LYS A 43 -6.54 -9.52 8.41
C LYS A 43 -5.84 -10.85 8.14
N ASP A 44 -5.08 -10.89 7.06
CA ASP A 44 -4.15 -11.97 6.77
C ASP A 44 -2.74 -11.49 7.13
N SER A 45 -2.28 -11.87 8.32
CA SER A 45 -1.01 -11.39 8.87
C SER A 45 0.08 -12.41 8.59
N PHE A 46 0.95 -12.12 7.63
CA PHE A 46 2.20 -12.86 7.44
C PHE A 46 3.29 -12.25 8.33
N PRO A 47 4.10 -13.06 9.04
CA PRO A 47 5.20 -12.54 9.85
C PRO A 47 6.24 -11.88 8.95
N GLN A 48 6.34 -10.56 9.02
CA GLN A 48 7.43 -9.83 8.41
C GLN A 48 8.61 -9.81 9.38
N PRO A 49 9.81 -10.27 8.98
CA PRO A 49 10.96 -10.26 9.86
C PRO A 49 11.28 -8.83 10.31
N THR A 50 11.79 -8.72 11.52
CA THR A 50 12.21 -7.43 12.06
C THR A 50 13.42 -6.90 11.29
N THR A 51 13.66 -5.59 11.35
CA THR A 51 14.85 -5.00 10.72
C THR A 51 16.14 -5.63 11.26
N GLU A 52 16.18 -5.98 12.54
CA GLU A 52 17.33 -6.65 13.15
C GLU A 52 17.54 -8.06 12.61
N GLU A 53 16.47 -8.85 12.48
CA GLU A 53 16.54 -10.18 11.85
C GLU A 53 17.04 -10.11 10.40
N LEU A 54 16.60 -9.10 9.65
CA LEU A 54 17.06 -8.86 8.28
C LEU A 54 18.55 -8.50 8.24
N LEU A 55 19.01 -7.62 9.13
CA LEU A 55 20.41 -7.20 9.22
C LEU A 55 21.33 -8.34 9.65
N HIS A 56 20.88 -9.17 10.60
CA HIS A 56 21.64 -10.34 11.03
C HIS A 56 21.83 -11.33 9.86
N ARG A 57 20.80 -11.54 9.02
CA ARG A 57 20.92 -12.38 7.83
C ARG A 57 21.89 -11.81 6.79
N LEU A 58 22.05 -10.50 6.73
CA LEU A 58 23.00 -9.83 5.83
C LEU A 58 24.44 -9.81 6.37
N GLY A 59 24.63 -10.01 7.68
CA GLY A 59 25.94 -9.98 8.32
C GLY A 59 26.89 -11.04 7.75
N GLY A 60 28.14 -10.65 7.46
CA GLY A 60 29.17 -11.55 6.96
C GLY A 60 29.20 -11.76 5.45
N HIS A 61 28.26 -11.15 4.70
CA HIS A 61 28.29 -11.15 3.25
C HIS A 61 29.15 -9.99 2.72
N CYS A 62 30.06 -10.27 1.78
CA CYS A 62 30.94 -9.26 1.18
C CYS A 62 30.24 -8.42 0.09
N PHE A 63 29.05 -8.84 -0.33
CA PHE A 63 28.22 -8.22 -1.37
C PHE A 63 26.75 -8.37 -0.99
N TYR A 64 25.92 -7.42 -1.42
CA TYR A 64 24.48 -7.36 -1.18
C TYR A 64 23.68 -7.48 -2.47
#